data_AF-A0A1A8VJF7-F1
#
_entry.id   AF-A0A1A8VJF7-F1
#
_cell.length_a   1.000
_cell.length_b   1.000
_cell.length_c   1.000
_cell.angle_alpha   90.00
_cell.angle_beta   90.00
_cell.angle_gamma   90.00
#
_symmetry.space_group_name_H-M   'P 1'
#
loop_
_entity.id
_entity.type
_entity.pdbx_description
1 polymer ?
#
loop_
_entity_poly.entity_id
_entity_poly.type
_entity_poly.pdbx_seq_one_letter_code
_entity_poly.pdbx_strand_id
1 'polypeptide(L)'
;MVARLLFPSVVEGKEEGTRREVGSPIMNRVFVHRLILTLCQYVSFNYFSPCCIPFAPLLACTVQVKKKKKKKKGKIRNPNAKCKFMTNPREQRLRKNFKLRKLFSTFFFTMEEQNQKKNKEKKIKKSQKPLVVSNRKPFNIFEKKKTTKPAVRDPRFSDFSGSFNPNFFRNAYKFLYESREEEKQQVAKKLKSKNITEYEKSELKKKFNNYKNCDVLLKKKEEERKLKSELVKQEKNNILNKNKKPYYFSNRKIKKMVEEKMSNNKAIKKVTKKEKKVLQKERKKNMIPERRYVDGG
;
A
#
# COMPACT_ATOMS: atom_id res chain seq x y z
N MET A 1 -1.73 -28.25 -62.74
CA MET A 1 -1.88 -26.95 -63.42
C MET A 1 -2.18 -25.89 -62.38
N VAL A 2 -1.38 -24.83 -62.40
CA VAL A 2 -1.28 -23.79 -61.38
C VAL A 2 -2.31 -22.70 -61.67
N ALA A 3 -3.08 -22.28 -60.66
CA ALA A 3 -3.81 -21.02 -60.72
C ALA A 3 -3.60 -20.26 -59.39
N ARG A 4 -2.80 -19.19 -59.51
CA ARG A 4 -2.56 -18.11 -58.56
C ARG A 4 -3.69 -17.08 -58.66
N LEU A 5 -3.65 -16.11 -57.73
CA LEU A 5 -4.39 -14.84 -57.67
C LEU A 5 -5.76 -15.01 -56.99
N LEU A 6 -6.10 -14.32 -55.89
CA LEU A 6 -6.06 -12.87 -55.71
C LEU A 6 -5.87 -12.48 -54.22
N PHE A 7 -4.92 -11.58 -53.96
CA PHE A 7 -4.86 -10.75 -52.75
C PHE A 7 -5.72 -9.49 -52.97
N PRO A 8 -6.48 -9.01 -51.97
CA PRO A 8 -6.95 -7.63 -51.97
C PRO A 8 -5.91 -6.69 -51.35
N SER A 9 -5.45 -5.76 -52.18
CA SER A 9 -4.72 -4.54 -51.86
C SER A 9 -5.67 -3.37 -51.55
N VAL A 10 -5.11 -2.29 -50.97
CA VAL A 10 -5.65 -0.91 -50.86
C VAL A 10 -6.66 -0.76 -49.69
N VAL A 11 -6.55 0.17 -48.73
CA VAL A 11 -6.30 1.61 -48.84
C VAL A 11 -5.58 2.14 -47.59
N GLU A 12 -4.38 2.72 -47.77
CA GLU A 12 -3.74 3.59 -46.78
C GLU A 12 -4.34 5.00 -46.92
N GLY A 13 -5.05 5.46 -45.90
CA GLY A 13 -5.53 6.84 -45.80
C GLY A 13 -4.40 7.77 -45.36
N LYS A 14 -3.90 8.58 -46.30
CA LYS A 14 -3.14 9.81 -46.01
C LYS A 14 -4.12 10.89 -45.57
N GLU A 15 -4.11 11.25 -44.29
CA GLU A 15 -4.72 12.50 -43.83
C GLU A 15 -3.66 13.61 -43.80
N GLU A 16 -3.74 14.50 -44.79
CA GLU A 16 -3.00 15.75 -44.86
C GLU A 16 -3.62 16.76 -43.87
N GLY A 17 -3.02 16.87 -42.68
CA GLY A 17 -3.34 17.89 -41.69
C GLY A 17 -2.45 19.12 -41.83
N THR A 18 -2.98 20.17 -42.45
CA THR A 18 -2.37 21.48 -42.60
C THR A 18 -1.87 22.06 -41.26
N ARG A 19 -0.55 22.26 -41.16
CA ARG A 19 0.09 23.09 -40.12
C ARG A 19 -0.37 24.54 -40.28
N ARG A 20 -1.11 25.06 -39.31
CA ARG A 20 -1.20 26.50 -39.07
C ARG A 20 -0.05 26.89 -38.16
N GLU A 21 0.91 27.62 -38.71
CA GLU A 21 1.94 28.31 -37.94
C GLU A 21 1.26 29.41 -37.12
N VAL A 22 1.28 29.26 -35.80
CA VAL A 22 0.99 30.34 -34.86
C VAL A 22 2.32 30.92 -34.42
N GLY A 23 2.57 32.15 -34.83
CA GLY A 23 3.78 32.91 -34.54
C GLY A 23 4.06 33.00 -33.04
N SER A 24 5.29 32.69 -32.68
CA SER A 24 5.88 32.88 -31.36
C SER A 24 5.95 34.38 -31.03
N PRO A 25 5.41 34.87 -29.91
CA PRO A 25 5.73 36.22 -29.47
C PRO A 25 7.17 36.27 -28.96
N ILE A 26 7.97 37.10 -29.64
CA ILE A 26 9.32 37.52 -29.24
C ILE A 26 9.18 38.28 -27.92
N MET A 27 9.41 37.60 -26.80
CA MET A 27 9.49 38.23 -25.48
C MET A 27 10.93 38.61 -25.19
N ASN A 28 11.13 39.92 -25.05
CA ASN A 28 12.37 40.62 -24.75
C ASN A 28 13.17 39.97 -23.60
N ARG A 29 14.35 39.46 -23.93
CA ARG A 29 15.29 38.77 -23.02
C ARG A 29 16.05 39.70 -22.05
N VAL A 30 15.69 40.98 -21.97
CA VAL A 30 16.46 41.99 -21.21
C VAL A 30 15.81 42.36 -19.86
N PHE A 31 14.57 41.95 -19.59
CA PHE A 31 13.84 42.40 -18.39
C PHE A 31 13.85 41.42 -17.19
N VAL A 32 14.30 40.18 -17.38
CA VAL A 32 14.22 39.14 -16.32
C VAL A 32 15.45 39.11 -15.42
N HIS A 33 16.57 39.73 -15.82
CA HIS A 33 17.80 39.73 -15.01
C HIS A 33 17.86 40.79 -13.91
N ARG A 34 16.96 41.78 -13.92
CA ARG A 34 16.95 42.88 -12.93
C ARG A 34 16.04 42.64 -11.71
N LEU A 35 15.23 41.58 -11.73
CA LEU A 35 14.29 41.26 -10.64
C LEU A 35 14.75 40.11 -9.73
N ILE A 36 15.84 39.43 -10.08
CA ILE A 36 16.39 38.31 -9.29
C ILE A 36 17.53 38.77 -8.35
N LEU A 37 18.09 39.97 -8.55
CA LEU A 37 19.18 40.50 -7.72
C LEU A 37 18.73 41.34 -6.51
N THR A 38 17.44 41.62 -6.35
CA THR A 38 16.92 42.42 -5.21
C THR A 38 16.29 41.59 -4.08
N LEU A 39 16.22 40.25 -4.19
CA LEU A 39 15.69 39.38 -3.13
C LEU A 39 16.77 38.62 -2.33
N CYS A 40 18.05 38.90 -2.56
CA CYS A 40 19.17 38.17 -1.94
C CYS A 40 19.83 38.88 -0.73
N GLN A 41 19.23 39.96 -0.19
CA GLN A 41 19.86 40.77 0.86
C GLN A 41 19.06 40.94 2.16
N TYR A 42 17.99 40.19 2.39
CA TYR A 42 17.10 40.46 3.53
C TYR A 42 16.65 39.23 4.35
N VAL A 43 17.54 38.28 4.66
CA VAL A 43 17.39 37.48 5.89
C VAL A 43 18.75 37.08 6.44
N SER A 44 19.32 37.96 7.25
CA SER A 44 20.37 37.62 8.22
C SER A 44 20.17 38.58 9.37
N PHE A 45 19.62 38.11 10.49
CA PHE A 45 19.96 38.54 11.86
C PHE A 45 19.02 37.90 12.90
N ASN A 46 19.66 37.30 13.91
CA ASN A 46 19.26 37.14 15.32
C ASN A 46 17.93 36.43 15.65
N TYR A 47 18.02 35.30 16.38
CA TYR A 47 17.87 35.32 17.84
C TYR A 47 18.47 34.06 18.47
N PHE A 48 19.47 34.33 19.29
CA PHE A 48 20.13 33.45 20.24
C PHE A 48 19.36 33.55 21.56
N SER A 49 18.88 32.45 22.13
CA SER A 49 18.63 32.32 23.57
C SER A 49 18.45 30.84 23.97
N PRO A 50 19.26 30.35 24.94
CA PRO A 50 19.22 28.97 25.43
C PRO A 50 18.30 28.85 26.65
N CYS A 51 17.29 27.97 26.59
CA CYS A 51 16.56 27.54 27.77
C CYS A 51 17.01 26.13 28.18
N CYS A 52 17.77 26.11 29.26
CA CYS A 52 18.16 24.95 30.05
C CYS A 52 16.94 24.11 30.47
N ILE A 53 16.98 22.80 30.21
CA ILE A 53 16.18 21.81 30.95
C ILE A 53 17.15 20.71 31.41
N PRO A 54 17.21 20.42 32.72
CA PRO A 54 18.21 19.54 33.29
C PRO A 54 17.95 18.05 33.01
N PHE A 55 19.08 17.36 32.90
CA PHE A 55 19.29 15.91 32.92
C PHE A 55 18.46 15.17 33.97
N ALA A 56 17.87 14.04 33.58
CA ALA A 56 17.56 12.92 34.47
C ALA A 56 18.14 11.62 33.85
N PRO A 57 19.09 10.95 34.52
CA PRO A 57 19.67 9.71 34.01
C PRO A 57 18.73 8.53 34.27
N LEU A 58 18.19 7.94 33.20
CA LEU A 58 17.53 6.64 33.27
C LEU A 58 18.58 5.55 33.43
N LEU A 59 18.52 4.89 34.59
CA LEU A 59 19.30 3.72 34.98
C LEU A 59 19.36 2.67 33.87
N ALA A 60 20.56 2.41 33.37
CA ALA A 60 20.87 1.26 32.54
C ALA A 60 20.87 -0.01 33.42
N CYS A 61 19.78 -0.78 33.41
CA CYS A 61 19.79 -2.15 33.91
C CYS A 61 20.62 -3.03 32.97
N THR A 62 21.87 -3.26 33.33
CA THR A 62 22.74 -4.27 32.73
C THR A 62 22.27 -5.66 33.18
N VAL A 63 21.38 -6.28 32.40
CA VAL A 63 21.04 -7.70 32.58
C VAL A 63 22.18 -8.54 32.01
N GLN A 64 23.04 -9.03 32.90
CA GLN A 64 24.04 -10.04 32.59
C GLN A 64 23.37 -11.33 32.10
N VAL A 65 23.49 -11.61 30.80
CA VAL A 65 23.09 -12.90 30.23
C VAL A 65 24.20 -13.92 30.45
N LYS A 66 24.12 -14.66 31.57
CA LYS A 66 24.90 -15.89 31.80
C LYS A 66 24.50 -16.94 30.76
N LYS A 67 25.40 -17.21 29.80
CA LYS A 67 25.30 -18.34 28.87
C LYS A 67 25.49 -19.67 29.63
N LYS A 68 24.39 -20.33 30.02
CA LYS A 68 24.42 -21.76 30.38
C LYS A 68 24.20 -22.61 29.12
N LYS A 69 25.28 -23.24 28.64
CA LYS A 69 25.21 -24.38 27.72
C LYS A 69 24.47 -25.52 28.42
N LYS A 70 23.34 -25.96 27.87
CA LYS A 70 22.79 -27.30 28.12
C LYS A 70 22.45 -27.95 26.79
N LYS A 71 23.26 -28.95 26.42
CA LYS A 71 22.88 -30.04 25.49
C LYS A 71 21.58 -30.64 26.00
N LYS A 72 20.55 -30.80 25.16
CA LYS A 72 19.54 -31.84 25.33
C LYS A 72 18.96 -32.27 23.99
N LYS A 73 18.95 -33.60 23.85
CA LYS A 73 18.55 -34.44 22.73
C LYS A 73 17.09 -34.21 22.35
N GLY A 74 16.78 -34.50 21.09
CA GLY A 74 15.46 -34.32 20.49
C GLY A 74 14.36 -35.15 21.16
N LYS A 75 13.15 -34.59 21.13
CA LYS A 75 11.87 -35.31 21.17
C LYS A 75 10.87 -34.49 20.36
N ILE A 76 10.34 -35.11 19.30
CA ILE A 76 9.23 -34.63 18.48
C ILE A 76 8.02 -34.46 19.41
N ARG A 77 7.38 -33.28 19.41
CA ARG A 77 6.14 -33.03 20.16
C ARG A 77 4.99 -32.77 19.19
N ASN A 78 3.90 -33.49 19.45
CA ASN A 78 2.60 -33.45 18.79
C ASN A 78 2.06 -32.01 18.61
N PRO A 79 1.54 -31.61 17.44
CA PRO A 79 1.01 -30.25 17.21
C PRO A 79 -0.39 -29.99 17.79
N ASN A 80 -1.01 -30.96 18.48
CA ASN A 80 -2.38 -30.83 19.01
C ASN A 80 -2.48 -30.68 20.54
N ALA A 81 -1.40 -30.30 21.22
CA ALA A 81 -1.47 -29.92 22.62
C ALA A 81 -1.91 -28.45 22.73
N LYS A 82 -3.18 -28.21 23.08
CA LYS A 82 -3.64 -26.91 23.60
C LYS A 82 -2.75 -26.51 24.78
N CYS A 83 -1.82 -25.57 24.56
CA CYS A 83 -1.12 -24.90 25.62
C CYS A 83 -2.15 -24.10 26.44
N LYS A 84 -2.64 -24.69 27.53
CA LYS A 84 -3.22 -23.93 28.64
C LYS A 84 -2.10 -23.05 29.18
N PHE A 85 -1.99 -21.81 28.70
CA PHE A 85 -1.27 -20.79 29.44
C PHE A 85 -1.93 -20.71 30.80
N MET A 86 -1.19 -21.06 31.86
CA MET A 86 -1.59 -20.74 33.22
C MET A 86 -1.56 -19.22 33.33
N THR A 87 -2.69 -18.57 33.04
CA THR A 87 -2.88 -17.16 33.34
C THR A 87 -2.85 -17.04 34.86
N ASN A 88 -2.03 -16.12 35.36
CA ASN A 88 -1.89 -15.82 36.78
C ASN A 88 -3.30 -15.60 37.40
N PRO A 89 -3.65 -16.21 38.55
CA PRO A 89 -4.98 -16.08 39.17
C PRO A 89 -5.43 -14.61 39.37
N ARG A 90 -4.48 -13.68 39.52
CA ARG A 90 -4.75 -12.23 39.57
C ARG A 90 -5.32 -11.67 38.25
N GLU A 91 -4.84 -12.11 37.09
CA GLU A 91 -5.36 -11.63 35.79
C GLU A 91 -6.78 -12.13 35.51
N GLN A 92 -7.13 -13.32 35.98
CA GLN A 92 -8.49 -13.85 35.85
C GLN A 92 -9.49 -13.09 36.73
N ARG A 93 -9.10 -12.70 37.96
CA ARG A 93 -9.93 -11.83 38.83
C ARG A 93 -10.14 -10.45 38.23
N LEU A 94 -9.09 -9.82 37.71
CA LEU A 94 -9.19 -8.50 37.09
C LEU A 94 -10.11 -8.50 35.86
N ARG A 95 -10.07 -9.54 35.02
CA ARG A 95 -10.98 -9.68 33.87
C ARG A 95 -12.43 -9.93 34.27
N LYS A 96 -12.68 -10.73 35.32
CA LYS A 96 -14.03 -10.95 35.87
C LYS A 96 -14.61 -9.66 36.46
N ASN A 97 -13.81 -8.90 37.21
CA ASN A 97 -14.23 -7.63 37.80
C ASN A 97 -14.49 -6.54 36.75
N PHE A 98 -13.67 -6.47 35.68
CA PHE A 98 -13.89 -5.52 34.60
C PHE A 98 -15.17 -5.84 33.79
N LYS A 99 -15.48 -7.12 33.57
CA LYS A 99 -16.68 -7.54 32.85
C LYS A 99 -17.95 -7.30 33.66
N LEU A 100 -17.91 -7.53 34.97
CA LEU A 100 -19.02 -7.21 35.89
C LEU A 100 -19.30 -5.70 35.97
N ARG A 101 -18.26 -4.87 36.05
CA ARG A 101 -18.40 -3.40 36.11
C ARG A 101 -19.01 -2.83 34.82
N LYS A 102 -18.66 -3.40 33.66
CA LYS A 102 -19.20 -2.99 32.36
C LYS A 102 -20.69 -3.35 32.22
N LEU A 103 -21.07 -4.57 32.62
CA LEU A 103 -22.47 -5.02 32.59
C LEU A 103 -23.36 -4.22 33.55
N PHE A 104 -22.84 -3.86 34.73
CA PHE A 104 -23.58 -3.06 35.71
C PHE A 104 -23.85 -1.64 35.19
N SER A 105 -22.86 -0.99 34.55
CA SER A 105 -23.05 0.36 33.99
C SER A 105 -24.07 0.39 32.85
N THR A 106 -24.07 -0.63 31.98
CA THR A 106 -25.02 -0.69 30.86
C THR A 106 -26.45 -0.94 31.35
N PHE A 107 -26.61 -1.77 32.39
CA PHE A 107 -27.92 -2.07 32.96
C PHE A 107 -28.54 -0.87 33.68
N PHE A 108 -27.74 -0.13 34.45
CA PHE A 108 -28.21 1.05 35.18
C PHE A 108 -28.62 2.19 34.23
N PHE A 109 -27.83 2.43 33.17
CA PHE A 109 -28.15 3.45 32.15
C PHE A 109 -29.43 3.13 31.37
N THR A 110 -29.72 1.85 31.11
CA THR A 110 -30.95 1.45 30.39
C THR A 110 -32.23 1.61 31.21
N MET A 111 -32.16 1.53 32.54
CA MET A 111 -33.33 1.70 33.41
C MET A 111 -33.71 3.18 33.57
N GLU A 112 -32.72 4.06 33.61
CA GLU A 112 -32.92 5.51 33.75
C GLU A 112 -33.55 6.14 32.49
N GLU A 113 -33.20 5.66 31.30
CA GLU A 113 -33.82 6.11 30.04
C GLU A 113 -35.28 5.67 29.87
N GLN A 114 -35.72 4.58 30.50
CA GLN A 114 -37.10 4.11 30.38
C GLN A 114 -38.05 4.82 31.33
N ASN A 115 -37.60 5.24 32.52
CA ASN A 115 -38.43 5.99 33.46
C ASN A 115 -38.68 7.44 33.03
N GLN A 116 -37.76 8.07 32.29
CA GLN A 116 -37.96 9.44 31.79
C GLN A 116 -38.92 9.55 30.59
N LYS A 117 -39.24 8.42 29.92
CA LYS A 117 -40.07 8.40 28.70
C LYS A 117 -41.58 8.24 28.97
N LYS A 118 -41.99 7.85 30.18
CA LYS A 118 -43.40 7.50 30.46
C LYS A 118 -44.30 8.66 30.92
N ASN A 119 -43.76 9.80 31.37
CA ASN A 119 -44.56 10.91 31.94
C ASN A 119 -44.36 12.29 31.27
N LYS A 120 -44.22 12.35 29.95
CA LYS A 120 -44.24 13.65 29.22
C LYS A 120 -45.29 13.61 28.11
N GLU A 121 -46.42 14.25 28.34
CA GLU A 121 -47.33 14.65 27.27
C GLU A 121 -46.54 15.40 26.20
N LYS A 122 -46.60 14.91 24.96
CA LYS A 122 -45.83 15.48 23.85
C LYS A 122 -46.42 16.83 23.46
N LYS A 123 -45.98 17.91 24.10
CA LYS A 123 -46.21 19.27 23.60
C LYS A 123 -45.67 19.37 22.17
N ILE A 124 -46.54 19.65 21.21
CA ILE A 124 -46.16 19.84 19.79
C ILE A 124 -45.11 20.94 19.74
N LYS A 125 -43.93 20.63 19.20
CA LYS A 125 -42.82 21.57 19.08
C LYS A 125 -43.27 22.77 18.23
N LYS A 126 -42.79 23.99 18.55
CA LYS A 126 -43.08 25.20 17.76
C LYS A 126 -42.80 25.04 16.25
N SER A 127 -41.87 24.14 15.86
CA SER A 127 -41.56 23.81 14.46
C SER A 127 -42.62 22.97 13.73
N GLN A 128 -43.56 22.35 14.45
CA GLN A 128 -44.63 21.52 13.89
C GLN A 128 -45.99 22.22 13.89
N LYS A 129 -46.06 23.46 14.39
CA LYS A 129 -47.26 24.29 14.27
C LYS A 129 -47.21 25.04 12.92
N PRO A 130 -48.33 25.21 12.22
CA PRO A 130 -48.35 26.03 11.02
C PRO A 130 -47.91 27.46 11.36
N LEU A 131 -46.99 28.00 10.57
CA LEU A 131 -46.49 29.35 10.75
C LEU A 131 -47.56 30.34 10.27
N VAL A 132 -48.16 31.09 11.19
CA VAL A 132 -49.08 32.18 10.85
C VAL A 132 -48.25 33.41 10.51
N VAL A 133 -48.22 33.81 9.24
CA VAL A 133 -47.54 35.02 8.75
C VAL A 133 -48.58 36.12 8.57
N SER A 134 -48.24 37.38 8.88
CA SER A 134 -49.17 38.49 8.68
C SER A 134 -49.27 38.87 7.19
N ASN A 135 -50.50 39.12 6.71
CA ASN A 135 -50.75 39.57 5.31
C ASN A 135 -50.12 40.93 4.95
N ARG A 136 -49.55 41.64 5.93
CA ARG A 136 -48.92 42.96 5.73
C ARG A 136 -47.48 42.86 5.20
N LYS A 137 -46.90 41.67 5.11
CA LYS A 137 -45.56 41.45 4.53
C LYS A 137 -45.68 40.46 3.37
N PRO A 138 -45.17 40.77 2.17
CA PRO A 138 -45.12 39.80 1.08
C PRO A 138 -44.28 38.60 1.52
N PHE A 139 -44.85 37.41 1.47
CA PHE A 139 -44.18 36.17 1.82
C PHE A 139 -43.22 35.76 0.71
N ASN A 140 -42.01 36.32 0.71
CA ASN A 140 -40.95 35.92 -0.22
C ASN A 140 -40.39 34.56 0.20
N ILE A 141 -41.02 33.47 -0.26
CA ILE A 141 -40.53 32.07 -0.06
C ILE A 141 -39.09 31.90 -0.56
N PHE A 142 -38.73 32.68 -1.58
CA PHE A 142 -37.42 32.69 -2.20
C PHE A 142 -36.64 33.91 -1.73
N GLU A 143 -36.30 33.97 -0.44
CA GLU A 143 -35.03 34.61 -0.10
C GLU A 143 -33.97 33.88 -0.92
N LYS A 144 -33.47 34.53 -1.98
CA LYS A 144 -32.33 34.04 -2.77
C LYS A 144 -31.19 33.88 -1.79
N LYS A 145 -31.07 32.69 -1.18
CA LYS A 145 -29.93 32.31 -0.35
C LYS A 145 -28.72 32.66 -1.19
N LYS A 146 -27.92 33.62 -0.72
CA LYS A 146 -26.67 34.00 -1.39
C LYS A 146 -25.87 32.71 -1.51
N THR A 147 -25.88 32.09 -2.69
CA THR A 147 -25.10 30.89 -2.93
C THR A 147 -23.66 31.33 -2.75
N THR A 148 -23.07 30.90 -1.64
CA THR A 148 -21.65 31.15 -1.38
C THR A 148 -20.91 30.66 -2.61
N LYS A 149 -20.10 31.54 -3.22
CA LYS A 149 -19.28 31.17 -4.39
C LYS A 149 -18.57 29.86 -4.03
N PRO A 150 -18.61 28.82 -4.89
CA PRO A 150 -17.98 27.55 -4.57
C PRO A 150 -16.53 27.84 -4.21
N ALA A 151 -16.09 27.37 -3.04
CA ALA A 151 -14.73 27.59 -2.58
C ALA A 151 -13.76 27.19 -3.69
N VAL A 152 -12.81 28.07 -4.03
CA VAL A 152 -11.81 27.79 -5.06
C VAL A 152 -11.08 26.50 -4.67
N ARG A 153 -11.33 25.42 -5.41
CA ARG A 153 -10.69 24.12 -5.19
C ARG A 153 -9.50 24.00 -6.13
N ASP A 154 -8.39 23.46 -5.63
CA ASP A 154 -7.31 23.01 -6.51
C ASP A 154 -7.86 21.87 -7.39
N PRO A 155 -7.89 22.02 -8.72
CA PRO A 155 -8.44 21.00 -9.61
C PRO A 155 -7.76 19.64 -9.45
N ARG A 156 -6.48 19.61 -9.02
CA ARG A 156 -5.73 18.37 -8.77
C ARG A 156 -6.23 17.57 -7.58
N PHE A 157 -6.87 18.25 -6.63
CA PHE A 157 -7.34 17.67 -5.36
C PHE A 157 -8.86 17.84 -5.19
N SER A 158 -9.57 18.21 -6.27
CA SER A 158 -11.02 18.33 -6.23
C SER A 158 -11.68 16.96 -6.36
N ASP A 159 -12.79 16.74 -5.67
CA ASP A 159 -13.55 15.49 -5.81
C ASP A 159 -14.10 15.29 -7.24
N PHE A 160 -14.13 16.36 -8.04
CA PHE A 160 -14.54 16.34 -9.45
C PHE A 160 -13.44 15.83 -10.41
N SER A 161 -12.20 15.62 -9.97
CA SER A 161 -11.10 15.16 -10.84
C SER A 161 -11.20 13.68 -11.24
N GLY A 162 -12.26 12.97 -10.82
CA GLY A 162 -12.51 11.58 -11.16
C GLY A 162 -11.77 10.58 -10.27
N SER A 163 -11.88 9.28 -10.62
CA SER A 163 -11.30 8.19 -9.85
C SER A 163 -9.89 7.82 -10.31
N PHE A 164 -9.03 7.45 -9.36
CA PHE A 164 -7.66 7.04 -9.66
C PHE A 164 -7.61 5.74 -10.47
N ASN A 165 -7.09 5.81 -11.70
CA ASN A 165 -6.82 4.62 -12.52
C ASN A 165 -5.36 4.13 -12.32
N PRO A 166 -5.15 3.01 -11.60
CA PRO A 166 -3.81 2.53 -11.28
C PRO A 166 -3.02 2.03 -12.49
N ASN A 167 -3.68 1.58 -13.55
CA ASN A 167 -3.01 1.06 -14.74
C ASN A 167 -2.48 2.22 -15.58
N PHE A 168 -3.30 3.24 -15.79
CA PHE A 168 -2.88 4.46 -16.48
C PHE A 168 -1.72 5.14 -15.75
N PHE A 169 -1.83 5.31 -14.42
CA PHE A 169 -0.76 5.89 -13.61
C PHE A 169 0.57 5.15 -13.75
N ARG A 170 0.54 3.81 -13.77
CA ARG A 170 1.76 3.00 -13.95
C ARG A 170 2.42 3.23 -15.29
N ASN A 171 1.62 3.36 -16.34
CA ASN A 171 2.14 3.54 -17.69
C ASN A 171 2.70 4.96 -17.84
N ALA A 172 1.95 5.97 -17.38
CA ALA A 172 2.37 7.37 -17.44
C ALA A 172 3.65 7.64 -16.63
N TYR A 173 3.77 7.03 -15.45
CA TYR A 173 4.91 7.21 -14.56
C TYR A 173 5.85 5.99 -14.54
N LYS A 174 5.99 5.30 -15.67
CA LYS A 174 6.83 4.11 -15.78
C LYS A 174 8.30 4.38 -15.42
N PHE A 175 8.81 5.56 -15.81
CA PHE A 175 10.18 5.99 -15.57
C PHE A 175 10.55 5.99 -14.06
N LEU A 176 9.60 6.24 -13.16
CA LEU A 176 9.86 6.19 -11.70
C LEU A 176 10.25 4.79 -11.22
N TYR A 177 9.77 3.75 -11.90
CA TYR A 177 10.16 2.38 -11.60
C TYR A 177 11.55 2.06 -12.17
N GLU A 178 11.86 2.55 -13.37
CA GLU A 178 13.15 2.38 -14.02
C GLU A 178 14.26 3.09 -13.22
N SER A 179 14.09 4.37 -12.87
CA SER A 179 15.04 5.12 -12.02
C SER A 179 15.25 4.46 -10.65
N ARG A 180 14.18 3.92 -10.04
CA ARG A 180 14.28 3.18 -8.78
C ARG A 180 15.11 1.90 -8.92
N GLU A 181 14.94 1.17 -10.02
CA GLU A 181 15.72 -0.02 -10.29
C GLU A 181 17.20 0.30 -10.47
N GLU A 182 17.51 1.40 -11.17
CA GLU A 182 18.88 1.92 -11.31
C GLU A 182 19.48 2.29 -9.95
N GLU A 183 18.78 3.08 -9.12
CA GLU A 183 19.21 3.42 -7.76
C GLU A 183 19.52 2.18 -6.93
N LYS A 184 18.63 1.19 -6.97
CA LYS A 184 18.80 -0.07 -6.25
C LYS A 184 20.02 -0.84 -6.74
N GLN A 185 20.30 -0.84 -8.04
CA GLN A 185 21.49 -1.45 -8.62
C GLN A 185 22.76 -0.71 -8.19
N GLN A 186 22.75 0.63 -8.19
CA GLN A 186 23.87 1.44 -7.71
C GLN A 186 24.17 1.17 -6.24
N VAL A 187 23.14 1.13 -5.39
CA VAL A 187 23.28 0.76 -3.97
C VAL A 187 23.87 -0.65 -3.82
N ALA A 188 23.42 -1.61 -4.64
CA ALA A 188 23.96 -2.96 -4.61
C ALA A 188 25.42 -3.05 -5.09
N LYS A 189 25.82 -2.22 -6.07
CA LYS A 189 27.20 -2.09 -6.54
C LYS A 189 28.09 -1.51 -5.45
N LYS A 190 27.67 -0.40 -4.82
CA LYS A 190 28.35 0.20 -3.66
C LYS A 190 28.50 -0.83 -2.54
N LEU A 191 27.46 -1.57 -2.19
CA LEU A 191 27.54 -2.59 -1.13
C LEU A 191 28.58 -3.70 -1.37
N LYS A 192 29.02 -3.92 -2.61
CA LYS A 192 30.06 -4.89 -3.00
C LYS A 192 31.46 -4.28 -3.07
N SER A 193 31.61 -2.96 -3.14
CA SER A 193 32.93 -2.34 -3.20
C SER A 193 33.67 -2.51 -1.88
N LYS A 194 35.00 -2.68 -1.97
CA LYS A 194 35.86 -2.92 -0.81
C LYS A 194 36.15 -1.64 -0.01
N ASN A 195 36.00 -0.46 -0.63
CA ASN A 195 36.38 0.84 -0.08
C ASN A 195 35.21 1.52 0.66
N ILE A 196 34.64 0.87 1.68
CA ILE A 196 33.49 1.42 2.42
C ILE A 196 33.68 1.25 3.92
N THR A 197 33.43 2.32 4.67
CA THR A 197 33.44 2.33 6.14
C THR A 197 32.29 1.48 6.69
N GLU A 198 32.48 0.81 7.83
CA GLU A 198 31.46 -0.08 8.41
C GLU A 198 30.11 0.62 8.64
N TYR A 199 30.14 1.89 9.05
CA TYR A 199 28.94 2.72 9.21
C TYR A 199 28.17 2.89 7.90
N GLU A 200 28.84 3.32 6.83
CA GLU A 200 28.25 3.51 5.50
C GLU A 200 27.70 2.20 4.93
N LYS A 201 28.41 1.10 5.16
CA LYS A 201 27.96 -0.25 4.77
C LYS A 201 26.67 -0.63 5.47
N SER A 202 26.51 -0.26 6.74
CA SER A 202 25.28 -0.49 7.51
C SER A 202 24.11 0.32 6.94
N GLU A 203 24.34 1.59 6.59
CA GLU A 203 23.33 2.47 6.00
C GLU A 203 22.92 2.00 4.60
N LEU A 204 23.88 1.63 3.76
CA LEU A 204 23.61 1.04 2.43
C LEU A 204 22.81 -0.26 2.54
N LYS A 205 23.10 -1.12 3.53
CA LYS A 205 22.31 -2.34 3.79
C LYS A 205 20.87 -2.00 4.17
N LYS A 206 20.66 -1.01 5.04
CA LYS A 206 19.30 -0.54 5.43
C LYS A 206 18.55 -0.04 4.20
N LYS A 207 19.15 0.87 3.42
CA LYS A 207 18.57 1.41 2.18
C LYS A 207 18.19 0.29 1.21
N PHE A 208 19.10 -0.66 0.97
CA PHE A 208 18.85 -1.78 0.08
C PHE A 208 17.69 -2.69 0.55
N ASN A 209 17.61 -2.95 1.85
CA ASN A 209 16.52 -3.73 2.43
C ASN A 209 15.17 -3.00 2.33
N ASN A 210 15.17 -1.67 2.48
CA ASN A 210 13.97 -0.85 2.28
C ASN A 210 13.46 -1.00 0.85
N TYR A 211 14.31 -0.84 -0.17
CA TYR A 211 13.91 -1.09 -1.56
C TYR A 211 13.32 -2.49 -1.76
N LYS A 212 13.99 -3.54 -1.25
CA LYS A 212 13.47 -4.92 -1.34
C LYS A 212 12.09 -5.09 -0.70
N ASN A 213 11.88 -4.50 0.48
CA ASN A 213 10.61 -4.59 1.19
C ASN A 213 9.51 -3.85 0.42
N CYS A 214 9.81 -2.64 -0.07
CA CYS A 214 8.92 -1.86 -0.92
C CYS A 214 8.52 -2.63 -2.19
N ASP A 215 9.48 -3.25 -2.88
CA ASP A 215 9.21 -4.03 -4.10
C ASP A 215 8.30 -5.22 -3.84
N VAL A 216 8.48 -5.92 -2.71
CA VAL A 216 7.61 -7.04 -2.33
C VAL A 216 6.19 -6.54 -2.07
N LEU A 217 6.03 -5.40 -1.39
CA LEU A 217 4.71 -4.82 -1.13
C LEU A 217 4.02 -4.36 -2.42
N LEU A 218 4.76 -3.75 -3.35
CA LEU A 218 4.23 -3.34 -4.65
C LEU A 218 3.77 -4.54 -5.49
N LYS A 219 4.60 -5.59 -5.57
CA LYS A 219 4.26 -6.83 -6.27
C LYS A 219 3.02 -7.51 -5.70
N LYS A 220 2.88 -7.55 -4.36
CA LYS A 220 1.67 -8.06 -3.71
C LYS A 220 0.43 -7.25 -4.11
N LYS A 221 0.50 -5.92 -4.08
CA LYS A 221 -0.61 -5.05 -4.51
C LYS A 221 -0.93 -5.22 -5.99
N GLU A 222 0.06 -5.52 -6.83
CA GLU A 222 -0.13 -5.85 -8.25
C GLU A 222 -0.90 -7.13 -8.46
N GLU A 223 -0.46 -8.19 -7.80
CA GLU A 223 -1.11 -9.49 -7.85
C GLU A 223 -2.55 -9.43 -7.31
N GLU A 224 -2.80 -8.67 -6.24
CA GLU A 224 -4.16 -8.39 -5.75
C GLU A 224 -5.04 -7.74 -6.81
N ARG A 225 -4.52 -6.75 -7.55
CA ARG A 225 -5.27 -6.05 -8.61
C ARG A 225 -5.52 -6.96 -9.81
N LYS A 226 -4.51 -7.73 -10.24
CA LYS A 226 -4.63 -8.69 -11.34
C LYS A 226 -5.68 -9.75 -11.02
N LEU A 227 -5.57 -10.35 -9.84
CA LEU A 227 -6.51 -11.37 -9.37
C LEU A 227 -7.94 -10.84 -9.25
N LYS A 228 -8.12 -9.60 -8.76
CA LYS A 228 -9.42 -8.93 -8.77
C LYS A 228 -9.99 -8.82 -10.18
N SER A 229 -9.20 -8.31 -11.13
CA SER A 229 -9.66 -8.17 -12.51
C SER A 229 -10.00 -9.50 -13.15
N GLU A 230 -9.19 -10.55 -12.90
CA GLU A 230 -9.42 -11.90 -13.41
C GLU A 230 -10.72 -12.49 -12.86
N LEU A 231 -10.94 -12.40 -11.55
CA LEU A 231 -12.16 -12.90 -10.92
C LEU A 231 -13.41 -12.19 -11.44
N VAL A 232 -13.35 -10.87 -11.63
CA VAL A 232 -14.47 -10.10 -12.20
C VAL A 232 -14.75 -10.54 -13.64
N LYS A 233 -13.71 -10.77 -14.46
CA LYS A 233 -13.88 -11.28 -15.83
C LYS A 233 -14.48 -12.68 -15.86
N GLN A 234 -13.96 -13.58 -15.02
CA GLN A 234 -14.47 -14.95 -14.90
C GLN A 234 -15.94 -14.95 -14.48
N GLU A 235 -16.31 -14.09 -13.53
CA GLU A 235 -17.68 -13.99 -13.05
C GLU A 235 -18.62 -13.48 -14.14
N LYS A 236 -18.23 -12.45 -14.90
CA LYS A 236 -18.99 -11.98 -16.07
C LYS A 236 -19.25 -13.12 -17.06
N ASN A 237 -18.22 -13.91 -17.37
CA ASN A 237 -18.37 -15.05 -18.28
C ASN A 237 -19.29 -16.14 -17.70
N ASN A 238 -19.22 -16.41 -16.39
CA ASN A 238 -20.10 -17.39 -15.74
C ASN A 238 -21.56 -16.95 -15.76
N ILE A 239 -21.84 -15.66 -15.59
CA ILE A 239 -23.19 -15.11 -15.64
C ILE A 239 -23.77 -15.32 -17.05
N LEU A 240 -23.00 -14.93 -18.08
CA LEU A 240 -23.42 -15.06 -19.48
C LEU A 240 -23.65 -16.52 -19.89
N ASN A 241 -22.76 -17.43 -19.49
CA ASN A 241 -22.79 -18.81 -19.96
C ASN A 241 -23.71 -19.72 -19.15
N LYS A 242 -23.86 -19.47 -17.84
CA LYS A 242 -24.48 -20.41 -16.90
C LYS A 242 -25.72 -19.84 -16.21
N ASN A 243 -26.10 -18.59 -16.51
CA ASN A 243 -27.24 -17.88 -15.88
C ASN A 243 -27.24 -17.97 -14.34
N LYS A 244 -26.04 -17.99 -13.74
CA LYS A 244 -25.88 -18.08 -12.29
C LYS A 244 -26.02 -16.71 -11.65
N LYS A 245 -26.43 -16.68 -10.38
CA LYS A 245 -26.44 -15.45 -9.57
C LYS A 245 -25.01 -14.93 -9.41
N PRO A 246 -24.79 -13.61 -9.60
CA PRO A 246 -23.46 -13.02 -9.52
C PRO A 246 -22.85 -13.18 -8.12
N TYR A 247 -21.63 -13.71 -8.06
CA TYR A 247 -20.87 -13.87 -6.82
C TYR A 247 -19.57 -13.05 -6.85
N TYR A 248 -19.44 -12.14 -5.87
CA TYR A 248 -18.24 -11.33 -5.72
C TYR A 248 -17.38 -11.80 -4.55
N PHE A 249 -16.09 -11.99 -4.80
CA PHE A 249 -15.14 -12.36 -3.76
C PHE A 249 -14.89 -11.18 -2.81
N SER A 250 -14.92 -11.45 -1.51
CA SER A 250 -14.55 -10.44 -0.52
C SER A 250 -13.07 -10.07 -0.64
N ASN A 251 -12.74 -8.81 -0.34
CA ASN A 251 -11.36 -8.31 -0.34
C ASN A 251 -10.42 -9.17 0.52
N ARG A 252 -10.92 -9.69 1.65
CA ARG A 252 -10.15 -10.57 2.54
C ARG A 252 -9.81 -11.90 1.87
N LYS A 253 -10.74 -12.51 1.16
CA LYS A 253 -10.53 -13.78 0.45
C LYS A 253 -9.51 -13.62 -0.66
N ILE A 254 -9.57 -12.50 -1.39
CA ILE A 254 -8.59 -12.16 -2.44
C ILE A 254 -7.17 -12.03 -1.85
N LYS A 255 -7.01 -11.29 -0.74
CA LYS A 255 -5.71 -11.15 -0.08
C LYS A 255 -5.11 -12.49 0.34
N LYS A 256 -5.93 -13.38 0.92
CA LYS A 256 -5.50 -14.74 1.28
C LYS A 256 -5.02 -15.54 0.07
N MET A 257 -5.78 -15.54 -1.03
CA MET A 257 -5.40 -16.24 -2.26
C MET A 257 -4.07 -15.72 -2.83
N VAL A 258 -3.81 -14.41 -2.76
CA VAL A 258 -2.54 -13.82 -3.21
C VAL A 258 -1.39 -14.23 -2.30
N GLU A 259 -1.59 -14.22 -0.98
CA GLU A 259 -0.57 -14.68 -0.01
C GLU A 259 -0.20 -16.14 -0.21
N GLU A 260 -1.19 -17.01 -0.45
CA GLU A 260 -1.00 -18.42 -0.77
C GLU A 260 -0.27 -18.61 -2.10
N LYS A 261 -0.66 -17.90 -3.16
CA LYS A 261 0.07 -17.92 -4.45
C LYS A 261 1.54 -17.53 -4.25
N MET A 262 1.81 -16.48 -3.47
CA MET A 262 3.15 -16.00 -3.17
C MET A 262 3.98 -16.97 -2.32
N SER A 263 3.39 -17.63 -1.33
CA SER A 263 4.07 -18.62 -0.49
C SER A 263 4.40 -19.88 -1.31
N ASN A 264 3.47 -20.35 -2.13
CA ASN A 264 3.65 -21.48 -3.04
C ASN A 264 4.77 -21.19 -4.05
N ASN A 265 4.77 -20.01 -4.67
CA ASN A 265 5.85 -19.58 -5.56
C ASN A 265 7.23 -19.57 -4.88
N LYS A 266 7.30 -19.21 -3.59
CA LYS A 266 8.55 -19.28 -2.82
C LYS A 266 8.96 -20.73 -2.54
N ALA A 267 8.01 -21.61 -2.25
CA ALA A 267 8.27 -23.03 -2.02
C ALA A 267 8.81 -23.69 -3.31
N ILE A 268 8.13 -23.48 -4.44
CA ILE A 268 8.55 -23.96 -5.76
C ILE A 268 9.97 -23.47 -6.08
N LYS A 269 10.25 -22.17 -5.93
CA LYS A 269 11.60 -21.62 -6.16
C LYS A 269 12.69 -22.29 -5.31
N LYS A 270 12.38 -22.72 -4.08
CA LYS A 270 13.33 -23.44 -3.22
C LYS A 270 13.58 -24.86 -3.73
N VAL A 271 12.52 -25.57 -4.14
CA VAL A 271 12.61 -26.93 -4.70
C VAL A 271 13.41 -26.91 -6.00
N THR A 272 13.05 -26.03 -6.94
CA THR A 272 13.78 -25.86 -8.21
C THR A 272 15.25 -25.52 -8.01
N LYS A 273 15.60 -24.71 -6.98
CA LYS A 273 17.00 -24.41 -6.66
C LYS A 273 17.77 -25.63 -6.15
N LYS A 274 17.12 -26.52 -5.42
CA LYS A 274 17.74 -27.77 -4.93
C LYS A 274 17.99 -28.72 -6.11
N GLU A 275 17.00 -28.91 -6.97
CA GLU A 275 17.10 -29.74 -8.17
C GLU A 275 18.24 -29.28 -9.08
N LYS A 276 18.34 -27.97 -9.36
CA LYS A 276 19.44 -27.40 -10.15
C LYS A 276 20.82 -27.72 -9.56
N LYS A 277 20.96 -27.76 -8.24
CA LYS A 277 22.22 -28.13 -7.58
C LYS A 277 22.52 -29.62 -7.70
N VAL A 278 21.50 -30.47 -7.67
CA VAL A 278 21.65 -31.91 -7.86
C VAL A 278 22.10 -32.20 -9.29
N LEU A 279 21.38 -31.65 -10.28
CA LEU A 279 21.74 -31.74 -11.69
C LEU A 279 23.15 -31.22 -11.99
N GLN A 280 23.58 -30.13 -11.34
CA GLN A 280 24.94 -29.62 -11.51
C GLN A 280 26.00 -30.58 -10.95
N LYS A 281 25.70 -31.31 -9.86
CA LYS A 281 26.60 -32.32 -9.31
C LYS A 281 26.66 -33.56 -10.22
N GLU A 282 25.52 -33.99 -10.75
CA GLU A 282 25.45 -35.11 -11.70
C GLU A 282 26.22 -34.81 -12.98
N ARG A 283 26.05 -33.62 -13.57
CA ARG A 283 26.85 -33.18 -14.73
C ARG A 283 28.35 -33.23 -14.46
N LYS A 284 28.79 -32.79 -13.27
CA LYS A 284 30.20 -32.85 -12.89
C LYS A 284 30.72 -34.28 -12.73
N LYS A 285 29.89 -35.20 -12.24
CA LYS A 285 30.24 -36.63 -12.13
C LYS A 285 30.35 -37.28 -13.52
N ASN A 286 29.37 -37.03 -14.39
CA ASN A 286 29.33 -37.61 -15.73
C ASN A 286 30.39 -37.03 -16.69
N MET A 287 30.97 -35.88 -16.36
CA MET A 287 32.10 -35.29 -17.10
C MET A 287 33.45 -35.92 -16.75
N ILE A 288 33.54 -36.73 -15.69
CA ILE A 288 34.79 -37.43 -15.35
C ILE A 288 34.91 -38.59 -16.35
N PRO A 289 35.92 -38.60 -17.25
CA PRO A 289 36.11 -39.71 -18.16
C PRO A 289 36.33 -40.99 -17.35
N GLU A 290 35.63 -42.05 -17.71
CA GLU A 290 35.88 -43.36 -17.12
C GLU A 290 37.32 -43.80 -17.46
N ARG A 291 38.03 -44.33 -16.46
CA ARG A 291 39.41 -44.79 -16.65
C ARG A 291 39.36 -45.92 -17.67
N ARG A 292 39.97 -45.73 -18.85
CA ARG A 292 40.09 -46.80 -19.84
C ARG A 292 40.86 -47.94 -19.18
N TYR A 293 40.20 -49.08 -18.98
CA TYR A 293 40.92 -50.31 -18.71
C TYR A 293 41.70 -50.64 -19.99
N VAL A 294 43.00 -50.87 -19.84
CA VAL A 294 43.78 -51.52 -20.88
C VAL A 294 43.39 -52.99 -20.74
N ASP A 295 42.60 -53.51 -21.67
CA ASP A 295 42.35 -54.95 -21.73
C ASP A 295 43.72 -55.62 -21.92
N GLY A 296 44.21 -56.26 -20.85
CA GLY A 296 45.52 -56.92 -20.85
C GLY A 296 45.49 -58.08 -21.83
N GLY A 297 46.40 -58.06 -22.81
CA GLY A 297 46.76 -59.20 -23.64
C GLY A 297 47.63 -60.21 -22.90
#